data_AF-A0A5N8YDM9-F1
#
_entry.id   AF-A0A5N8YDM9-F1
#
_cell.length_a   1.000
_cell.length_b   1.000
_cell.length_c   1.000
_cell.angle_alpha   90.00
_cell.angle_beta   90.00
_cell.angle_gamma   90.00
#
_symmetry.space_group_name_H-M   'P 1'
#
loop_
_entity.id
_entity.type
_entity.pdbx_description
1 polymer ?
#
loop_
_entity_poly.entity_id
_entity_poly.type
_entity_poly.pdbx_seq_one_letter_code
_entity_poly.pdbx_strand_id
1 'polypeptide(L)'
;MPTLSHVNTSDIRSAIELGCKTMSSVFNADDSDIPFFASEVLPNPQLSFSSVHSESHVPGRHLNALLTAEDVAGITIDEEVIEKHSNAAFFSYSGSAPLPLNRDDLTGPLINFNEHNIREGFHALFALVKYRGSERADEIAKAGIAFLLELWKPENGWDWDRLQSEFGLRASRDHTFITGIARAIGPLVKYYTATQHGPALELALILASKATDEFFLPDGTYDRKKFGTHTHSTTCVMSSLAQLADITSDISLLKRVKTFYDNGLWEIRDEIGWVIESSNDKSPPDRGECNNTGDIVETALIIGKYGYPEYFQDAERITRGHLLPAQLRDNSFIPETANPSSKNGLHDLANRHLGAFGFPAPYGHRPKGLERISFNMDIVGGSVGSLCEVLRDSAVTMERGHMVNMMFDRQSDFLHLEAASDNTGLIATPIRSGPLWIRLPSWVDRKKLRVNGKAKFQIIKGYILIAEPNLAEPVEITYPASESEIVLHHRTREIRARLQGDTVVSMDNFGAELTFFPPIND
;
A
#
# COMPACT_ATOMS: atom_id res chain seq x y z
N MET A 1 8.10 -8.20 25.81
CA MET A 1 7.83 -6.75 26.03
C MET A 1 6.38 -6.49 25.68
N PRO A 2 5.56 -5.91 26.57
CA PRO A 2 4.13 -5.75 26.30
C PRO A 2 3.87 -4.79 25.14
N THR A 3 4.48 -3.59 25.15
CA THR A 3 4.32 -2.56 24.11
C THR A 3 5.67 -2.22 23.48
N LEU A 4 5.69 -1.98 22.17
CA LEU A 4 6.89 -1.60 21.43
C LEU A 4 7.38 -0.22 21.86
N SER A 5 8.70 -0.03 21.87
CA SER A 5 9.31 1.21 22.36
C SER A 5 9.25 2.38 21.36
N HIS A 6 9.09 2.08 20.08
CA HIS A 6 9.10 3.07 19.00
C HIS A 6 8.00 2.74 17.98
N VAL A 7 6.85 3.39 18.13
CA VAL A 7 5.69 3.24 17.24
C VAL A 7 5.42 4.59 16.59
N ASN A 8 5.27 4.59 15.27
CA ASN A 8 5.01 5.80 14.49
C ASN A 8 3.51 5.96 14.23
N THR A 9 2.99 7.17 14.43
CA THR A 9 1.58 7.51 14.15
C THR A 9 1.44 8.79 13.32
N SER A 10 2.53 9.42 12.90
CA SER A 10 2.48 10.76 12.27
C SER A 10 3.56 11.04 11.24
N ASP A 11 4.76 10.47 11.36
CA ASP A 11 5.88 10.79 10.48
C ASP A 11 5.90 9.89 9.24
N ILE A 12 5.17 10.30 8.19
CA ILE A 12 5.07 9.55 6.93
C ILE A 12 6.44 9.48 6.25
N ARG A 13 7.19 10.59 6.20
CA ARG A 13 8.47 10.62 5.49
C ARG A 13 9.49 9.67 6.13
N SER A 14 9.59 9.66 7.46
CA SER A 14 10.45 8.71 8.18
C SER A 14 10.03 7.25 7.94
N ALA A 15 8.72 6.97 7.83
CA ALA A 15 8.25 5.63 7.51
C ALA A 15 8.68 5.19 6.09
N ILE A 16 8.53 6.08 5.09
CA ILE A 16 8.99 5.82 3.73
C ILE A 16 10.50 5.57 3.71
N GLU A 17 11.29 6.44 4.35
CA GLU A 17 12.75 6.34 4.39
C GLU A 17 13.23 5.02 5.03
N LEU A 18 12.62 4.62 6.15
CA LEU A 18 12.97 3.37 6.81
C LEU A 18 12.56 2.14 5.99
N GLY A 19 11.41 2.17 5.31
CA GLY A 19 11.02 1.09 4.39
C GLY A 19 11.93 0.98 3.17
N CYS A 20 12.41 2.11 2.63
CA CYS A 20 13.42 2.14 1.58
C CYS A 20 14.73 1.47 2.03
N LYS A 21 15.15 1.68 3.28
CA LYS A 21 16.31 0.98 3.86
C LYS A 21 16.12 -0.54 3.87
N THR A 22 14.96 -1.04 4.29
CA THR A 22 14.66 -2.48 4.22
C THR A 22 14.78 -3.00 2.79
N MET A 23 14.09 -2.37 1.82
CA MET A 23 14.11 -2.79 0.41
C MET A 23 15.51 -2.76 -0.23
N SER A 24 16.41 -1.93 0.31
CA SER A 24 17.81 -1.80 -0.12
C SER A 24 18.75 -2.84 0.49
N SER A 25 18.28 -3.65 1.45
CA SER A 25 19.12 -4.54 2.25
C SER A 25 18.75 -6.03 2.13
N VAL A 26 17.72 -6.39 1.37
CA VAL A 26 17.12 -7.73 1.37
C VAL A 26 17.51 -8.59 0.15
N PHE A 27 18.67 -8.30 -0.44
CA PHE A 27 19.24 -9.04 -1.56
C PHE A 27 19.91 -10.35 -1.14
N ASN A 28 19.79 -11.39 -1.96
CA ASN A 28 20.47 -12.65 -1.76
C ASN A 28 21.83 -12.66 -2.49
N ALA A 29 22.91 -12.33 -1.78
CA ALA A 29 24.26 -12.34 -2.36
C ALA A 29 24.70 -13.74 -2.84
N ASP A 30 24.05 -14.81 -2.36
CA ASP A 30 24.32 -16.19 -2.80
C ASP A 30 23.61 -16.52 -4.13
N ASP A 31 22.78 -15.61 -4.67
CA ASP A 31 21.94 -15.82 -5.85
C ASP A 31 21.81 -14.54 -6.69
N SER A 32 22.95 -14.00 -7.11
CA SER A 32 23.02 -12.85 -8.03
C SER A 32 22.25 -11.61 -7.54
N ASP A 33 22.18 -11.41 -6.22
CA ASP A 33 21.44 -10.32 -5.58
C ASP A 33 19.94 -10.28 -5.90
N ILE A 34 19.32 -11.42 -6.25
CA ILE A 34 17.85 -11.49 -6.34
C ILE A 34 17.27 -11.27 -4.93
N PRO A 35 16.26 -10.40 -4.75
CA PRO A 35 15.72 -10.13 -3.42
C PRO A 35 14.99 -11.35 -2.83
N PHE A 36 15.15 -11.53 -1.52
CA PHE A 36 14.39 -12.52 -0.79
C PHE A 36 12.90 -12.16 -0.79
N PHE A 37 12.03 -13.18 -0.78
CA PHE A 37 10.59 -12.99 -0.61
C PHE A 37 10.17 -13.30 0.82
N ALA A 38 10.40 -14.54 1.23
CA ALA A 38 9.90 -15.05 2.50
C ALA A 38 10.77 -14.53 3.63
N SER A 39 10.09 -14.10 4.69
CA SER A 39 10.71 -13.59 5.90
C SER A 39 10.03 -14.21 7.11
N GLU A 40 10.85 -14.60 8.07
CA GLU A 40 10.43 -14.93 9.41
C GLU A 40 11.40 -14.25 10.37
N VAL A 41 10.89 -13.68 11.46
CA VAL A 41 11.73 -13.10 12.53
C VAL A 41 11.56 -13.84 13.86
N LEU A 42 10.47 -14.59 14.02
CA LEU A 42 10.25 -15.55 15.09
C LEU A 42 9.40 -16.70 14.56
N PRO A 43 9.58 -17.94 15.07
CA PRO A 43 10.62 -18.33 16.03
C PRO A 43 11.99 -18.59 15.38
N ASN A 44 12.08 -18.74 14.06
CA ASN A 44 13.33 -19.03 13.35
C ASN A 44 13.66 -17.87 12.40
N PRO A 45 14.42 -16.85 12.86
CA PRO A 45 14.73 -15.72 12.01
C PRO A 45 15.48 -16.16 10.75
N GLN A 46 14.93 -15.83 9.58
CA GLN A 46 15.55 -16.09 8.26
C GLN A 46 14.90 -15.27 7.15
N LEU A 47 15.66 -15.08 6.07
CA LEU A 47 15.19 -14.67 4.75
C LEU A 47 15.37 -15.83 3.79
N SER A 48 14.38 -16.10 2.93
CA SER A 48 14.44 -17.23 2.02
C SER A 48 13.82 -16.98 0.65
N PHE A 49 14.32 -17.75 -0.31
CA PHE A 49 13.83 -17.80 -1.68
C PHE A 49 12.42 -18.40 -1.72
N SER A 50 11.60 -17.88 -2.62
CA SER A 50 10.32 -18.46 -2.99
C SER A 50 10.29 -18.73 -4.48
N SER A 51 10.03 -19.99 -4.84
CA SER A 51 9.86 -20.44 -6.23
C SER A 51 8.62 -19.88 -6.92
N VAL A 52 7.84 -19.06 -6.21
CA VAL A 52 6.61 -18.43 -6.71
C VAL A 52 6.73 -16.91 -6.73
N HIS A 53 7.62 -16.29 -5.95
CA HIS A 53 7.56 -14.84 -5.73
C HIS A 53 8.91 -14.10 -5.79
N SER A 54 10.04 -14.76 -5.49
CA SER A 54 11.31 -14.02 -5.32
C SER A 54 11.71 -13.20 -6.54
N GLU A 55 11.51 -13.72 -7.75
CA GLU A 55 12.00 -13.08 -8.98
C GLU A 55 10.91 -12.22 -9.62
N SER A 56 9.71 -12.78 -9.75
CA SER A 56 8.62 -12.16 -10.48
C SER A 56 7.83 -11.12 -9.66
N HIS A 57 7.95 -11.14 -8.33
CA HIS A 57 7.04 -10.41 -7.43
C HIS A 57 7.76 -9.27 -6.68
N VAL A 58 8.83 -9.61 -5.95
CA VAL A 58 9.50 -8.66 -5.04
C VAL A 58 10.15 -7.48 -5.78
N PRO A 59 10.92 -7.68 -6.87
CA PRO A 59 11.58 -6.56 -7.54
C PRO A 59 10.60 -5.52 -8.06
N GLY A 60 9.44 -5.95 -8.56
CA GLY A 60 8.39 -5.08 -9.05
C GLY A 60 7.76 -4.20 -7.97
N ARG A 61 7.43 -4.80 -6.82
CA ARG A 61 6.94 -4.07 -5.64
C ARG A 61 7.98 -3.04 -5.16
N HIS A 62 9.24 -3.44 -5.10
CA HIS A 62 10.32 -2.60 -4.60
C HIS A 62 10.65 -1.45 -5.56
N LEU A 63 10.79 -1.70 -6.87
CA LEU A 63 11.05 -0.65 -7.85
C LEU A 63 9.94 0.40 -7.87
N ASN A 64 8.68 -0.02 -7.88
CA ASN A 64 7.57 0.92 -7.84
C ASN A 64 7.60 1.77 -6.55
N ALA A 65 7.92 1.19 -5.39
CA ALA A 65 7.98 1.91 -4.13
C ALA A 65 9.19 2.86 -4.03
N LEU A 66 10.40 2.33 -4.28
CA LEU A 66 11.66 3.09 -4.19
C LEU A 66 11.65 4.30 -5.12
N LEU A 67 11.30 4.10 -6.39
CA LEU A 67 11.30 5.18 -7.38
C LEU A 67 10.18 6.19 -7.15
N THR A 68 9.04 5.77 -6.60
CA THR A 68 8.00 6.70 -6.15
C THR A 68 8.43 7.48 -4.91
N ALA A 69 9.19 6.87 -4.00
CA ALA A 69 9.74 7.55 -2.83
C ALA A 69 10.76 8.63 -3.20
N GLU A 70 11.59 8.41 -4.22
CA GLU A 70 12.46 9.47 -4.77
C GLU A 70 11.66 10.67 -5.25
N ASP A 71 10.63 10.40 -6.06
CA ASP A 71 9.77 11.41 -6.70
C ASP A 71 8.95 12.22 -5.68
N VAL A 72 8.34 11.55 -4.70
CA VAL A 72 7.35 12.19 -3.80
C VAL A 72 7.96 12.65 -2.48
N ALA A 73 8.91 11.89 -1.92
CA ALA A 73 9.49 12.15 -0.61
C ALA A 73 10.90 12.77 -0.67
N GLY A 74 11.49 12.88 -1.86
CA GLY A 74 12.84 13.41 -2.05
C GLY A 74 13.90 12.56 -1.37
N ILE A 75 13.66 11.25 -1.23
CA ILE A 75 14.63 10.30 -0.67
C ILE A 75 15.60 9.91 -1.79
N THR A 76 16.89 9.93 -1.54
CA THR A 76 17.89 9.44 -2.50
C THR A 76 18.08 7.94 -2.32
N ILE A 77 17.83 7.17 -3.37
CA ILE A 77 18.12 5.74 -3.38
C ILE A 77 19.44 5.50 -4.13
N ASP A 78 20.26 4.57 -3.64
CA ASP A 78 21.48 4.19 -4.34
C ASP A 78 21.12 3.51 -5.67
N GLU A 79 21.71 3.94 -6.78
CA GLU A 79 21.46 3.35 -8.09
C GLU A 79 21.86 1.86 -8.14
N GLU A 80 22.81 1.40 -7.32
CA GLU A 80 23.14 -0.03 -7.21
C GLU A 80 21.92 -0.85 -6.74
N VAL A 81 21.11 -0.28 -5.83
CA VAL A 81 19.86 -0.92 -5.35
C VAL A 81 18.84 -1.01 -6.47
N ILE A 82 18.68 0.06 -7.25
CA ILE A 82 17.79 0.10 -8.41
C ILE A 82 18.25 -0.89 -9.47
N GLU A 83 19.56 -0.99 -9.73
CA GLU A 83 20.13 -1.93 -10.69
C GLU A 83 19.88 -3.39 -10.26
N LYS A 84 20.09 -3.74 -8.99
CA LYS A 84 19.81 -5.10 -8.48
C LYS A 84 18.36 -5.51 -8.67
N HIS A 85 17.41 -4.65 -8.29
CA HIS A 85 15.99 -4.93 -8.53
C HIS A 85 15.65 -4.96 -10.02
N SER A 86 16.21 -4.07 -10.84
CA SER A 86 16.01 -4.06 -12.29
C SER A 86 16.48 -5.36 -12.93
N ASN A 87 17.67 -5.83 -12.55
CA ASN A 87 18.26 -7.08 -13.04
C ASN A 87 17.40 -8.28 -12.64
N ALA A 88 16.91 -8.34 -11.40
CA ALA A 88 16.00 -9.39 -10.96
C ALA A 88 14.65 -9.36 -11.72
N ALA A 89 14.07 -8.16 -11.93
CA ALA A 89 12.85 -8.00 -12.72
C ALA A 89 13.06 -8.47 -14.17
N PHE A 90 14.11 -8.01 -14.84
CA PHE A 90 14.42 -8.42 -16.20
C PHE A 90 14.77 -9.91 -16.31
N PHE A 91 15.40 -10.48 -15.29
CA PHE A 91 15.63 -11.92 -15.21
C PHE A 91 14.30 -12.69 -15.20
N SER A 92 13.31 -12.24 -14.43
CA SER A 92 11.97 -12.86 -14.41
C SER A 92 11.25 -12.85 -15.77
N TYR A 93 11.59 -11.89 -16.65
CA TYR A 93 11.06 -11.78 -18.02
C TYR A 93 11.97 -12.42 -19.10
N SER A 94 13.06 -13.08 -18.70
CA SER A 94 14.03 -13.68 -19.64
C SER A 94 13.70 -15.10 -20.07
N GLY A 95 12.56 -15.63 -19.64
CA GLY A 95 12.11 -16.99 -19.98
C GLY A 95 11.48 -17.08 -21.38
N SER A 96 10.75 -18.17 -21.60
CA SER A 96 10.16 -18.51 -22.91
C SER A 96 9.00 -17.61 -23.34
N ALA A 97 8.38 -16.89 -22.40
CA ALA A 97 7.25 -16.00 -22.64
C ALA A 97 7.53 -14.60 -22.05
N PRO A 98 6.93 -13.53 -22.58
CA PRO A 98 7.05 -12.16 -22.04
C PRO A 98 6.17 -11.99 -20.79
N LEU A 99 6.30 -12.90 -19.83
CA LEU A 99 5.60 -12.95 -18.56
C LEU A 99 6.63 -12.95 -17.42
N PRO A 100 6.28 -12.47 -16.23
CA PRO A 100 7.15 -12.57 -15.08
C PRO A 100 7.10 -13.99 -14.52
N LEU A 101 8.22 -14.70 -14.61
CA LEU A 101 8.37 -16.11 -14.26
C LEU A 101 9.29 -16.29 -13.05
N ASN A 102 9.25 -17.47 -12.43
CA ASN A 102 10.21 -17.86 -11.40
C ASN A 102 10.90 -19.19 -11.72
N ARG A 103 12.05 -19.42 -11.09
CA ARG A 103 12.69 -20.72 -11.03
C ARG A 103 12.00 -21.66 -10.02
N ASP A 104 12.18 -22.96 -10.23
CA ASP A 104 11.74 -24.01 -9.30
C ASP A 104 12.58 -24.08 -8.03
N ASP A 105 13.88 -23.89 -8.20
CA ASP A 105 14.89 -23.76 -7.17
C ASP A 105 15.99 -22.85 -7.69
N LEU A 106 16.96 -22.49 -6.85
CA LEU A 106 18.04 -21.55 -7.19
C LEU A 106 18.90 -22.01 -8.39
N THR A 107 18.81 -23.27 -8.81
CA THR A 107 19.55 -23.81 -9.97
C THR A 107 18.64 -24.24 -11.12
N GLY A 108 17.32 -24.17 -10.92
CA GLY A 108 16.31 -24.63 -11.86
C GLY A 108 16.05 -23.66 -13.01
N PRO A 109 15.29 -24.11 -14.02
CA PRO A 109 14.89 -23.26 -15.14
C PRO A 109 13.77 -22.29 -14.74
N LEU A 110 13.68 -21.15 -15.44
CA LEU A 110 12.67 -20.11 -15.22
C LEU A 110 11.34 -20.47 -15.91
N ILE A 111 10.57 -21.38 -15.30
CA ILE A 111 9.36 -21.98 -15.89
C ILE A 111 8.08 -21.80 -15.06
N ASN A 112 8.19 -21.33 -13.82
CA ASN A 112 7.04 -21.18 -12.93
C ASN A 112 6.28 -19.91 -13.25
N PHE A 113 5.07 -20.10 -13.80
CA PHE A 113 4.13 -19.03 -14.04
C PHE A 113 3.05 -19.00 -12.96
N ASN A 114 2.88 -17.85 -12.32
CA ASN A 114 1.76 -17.59 -11.46
C ASN A 114 1.16 -16.24 -11.88
N GLU A 115 -0.07 -16.25 -12.41
CA GLU A 115 -0.72 -15.05 -12.94
C GLU A 115 -0.86 -13.93 -11.90
N HIS A 116 -0.85 -14.27 -10.61
CA HIS A 116 -0.78 -13.32 -9.50
C HIS A 116 0.40 -12.33 -9.63
N ASN A 117 1.53 -12.77 -10.19
CA ASN A 117 2.74 -11.98 -10.33
C ASN A 117 2.72 -11.00 -11.50
N ILE A 118 1.73 -11.09 -12.40
CA ILE A 118 1.60 -10.16 -13.54
C ILE A 118 1.54 -8.71 -13.03
N ARG A 119 0.77 -8.47 -11.96
CA ARG A 119 0.69 -7.15 -11.33
C ARG A 119 2.08 -6.60 -11.02
N GLU A 120 2.89 -7.38 -10.33
CA GLU A 120 4.17 -6.88 -9.84
C GLU A 120 5.21 -6.76 -10.95
N GLY A 121 5.22 -7.69 -11.90
CA GLY A 121 6.02 -7.55 -13.11
C GLY A 121 5.75 -6.23 -13.82
N PHE A 122 4.47 -5.86 -14.02
CA PHE A 122 4.13 -4.57 -14.62
C PHE A 122 4.43 -3.36 -13.72
N HIS A 123 4.38 -3.47 -12.39
CA HIS A 123 4.88 -2.40 -11.51
C HIS A 123 6.37 -2.13 -11.73
N ALA A 124 7.17 -3.18 -11.91
CA ALA A 124 8.59 -3.06 -12.26
C ALA A 124 8.77 -2.29 -13.57
N LEU A 125 8.11 -2.76 -14.63
CA LEU A 125 8.27 -2.21 -15.97
C LEU A 125 7.77 -0.75 -16.04
N PHE A 126 6.60 -0.46 -15.46
CA PHE A 126 6.09 0.90 -15.31
C PHE A 126 7.10 1.82 -14.63
N ALA A 127 7.63 1.41 -13.47
CA ALA A 127 8.49 2.27 -12.68
C ALA A 127 9.79 2.59 -13.42
N LEU A 128 10.38 1.59 -14.10
CA LEU A 128 11.59 1.78 -14.90
C LEU A 128 11.36 2.67 -16.13
N VAL A 129 10.20 2.57 -16.79
CA VAL A 129 9.86 3.46 -17.90
C VAL A 129 9.64 4.88 -17.40
N LYS A 130 8.80 5.06 -16.38
CA LYS A 130 8.43 6.40 -15.87
C LYS A 130 9.62 7.15 -15.30
N TYR A 131 10.43 6.50 -14.48
CA TYR A 131 11.43 7.18 -13.64
C TYR A 131 12.87 7.06 -14.16
N ARG A 132 13.13 6.13 -15.09
CA ARG A 132 14.46 5.94 -15.69
C ARG A 132 14.45 5.93 -17.22
N GLY A 133 13.29 6.07 -17.88
CA GLY A 133 13.20 6.09 -19.33
C GLY A 133 13.66 4.79 -19.99
N SER A 134 13.50 3.64 -19.32
CA SER A 134 14.04 2.37 -19.78
C SER A 134 13.32 1.84 -21.03
N GLU A 135 13.96 1.93 -22.19
CA GLU A 135 13.46 1.37 -23.45
C GLU A 135 13.24 -0.15 -23.37
N ARG A 136 14.16 -0.87 -22.71
CA ARG A 136 14.03 -2.32 -22.50
C ARG A 136 12.76 -2.66 -21.71
N ALA A 137 12.46 -1.92 -20.65
CA ALA A 137 11.25 -2.15 -19.86
C ALA A 137 9.98 -1.85 -20.68
N ASP A 138 10.03 -0.82 -21.53
CA ASP A 138 8.94 -0.46 -22.44
C ASP A 138 8.67 -1.57 -23.48
N GLU A 139 9.71 -2.11 -24.10
CA GLU A 139 9.61 -3.23 -25.05
C GLU A 139 9.00 -4.48 -24.41
N ILE A 140 9.47 -4.85 -23.22
CA ILE A 140 8.95 -6.00 -22.46
C ILE A 140 7.48 -5.78 -22.08
N ALA A 141 7.12 -4.57 -21.63
CA ALA A 141 5.74 -4.26 -21.25
C ALA A 141 4.80 -4.39 -22.44
N LYS A 142 5.17 -3.83 -23.60
CA LYS A 142 4.39 -3.93 -24.84
C LYS A 142 4.22 -5.38 -25.30
N ALA A 143 5.29 -6.17 -25.26
CA ALA A 143 5.25 -7.58 -25.60
C ALA A 143 4.34 -8.37 -24.63
N GLY A 144 4.45 -8.10 -23.33
CA GLY A 144 3.60 -8.71 -22.31
C GLY A 144 2.13 -8.37 -22.49
N ILE A 145 1.79 -7.10 -22.74
CA ILE A 145 0.41 -6.67 -22.98
C ILE A 145 -0.18 -7.35 -24.22
N ALA A 146 0.56 -7.37 -25.33
CA ALA A 146 0.14 -8.06 -26.55
C ALA A 146 -0.09 -9.56 -26.30
N PHE A 147 0.79 -10.19 -25.53
CA PHE A 147 0.68 -11.60 -25.14
C PHE A 147 -0.55 -11.89 -24.27
N LEU A 148 -0.84 -11.03 -23.28
CA LEU A 148 -2.03 -11.13 -22.44
C LEU A 148 -3.31 -10.97 -23.27
N LEU A 149 -3.35 -9.99 -24.17
CA LEU A 149 -4.47 -9.78 -25.08
C LEU A 149 -4.69 -10.97 -26.01
N GLU A 150 -3.64 -11.71 -26.36
CA GLU A 150 -3.75 -12.93 -27.16
C GLU A 150 -4.29 -14.12 -26.36
N LEU A 151 -3.64 -14.44 -25.24
CA LEU A 151 -3.84 -15.72 -24.53
C LEU A 151 -4.87 -15.70 -23.41
N TRP A 152 -5.32 -14.52 -22.96
CA TRP A 152 -6.37 -14.41 -21.98
C TRP A 152 -7.60 -13.73 -22.58
N LYS A 153 -8.77 -14.37 -22.44
CA LYS A 153 -10.07 -13.84 -22.91
C LYS A 153 -11.08 -13.77 -21.76
N PRO A 154 -11.93 -12.73 -21.66
CA PRO A 154 -12.92 -12.61 -20.59
C PRO A 154 -13.86 -13.80 -20.43
N GLU A 155 -14.21 -14.45 -21.55
CA GLU A 155 -15.18 -15.56 -21.60
C GLU A 155 -14.54 -16.90 -21.23
N ASN A 156 -13.30 -17.13 -21.66
CA ASN A 156 -12.65 -18.46 -21.58
C ASN A 156 -11.46 -18.51 -20.62
N GLY A 157 -11.02 -17.35 -20.11
CA GLY A 157 -9.79 -17.23 -19.33
C GLY A 157 -8.54 -17.48 -20.18
N TRP A 158 -7.55 -18.12 -19.57
CA TRP A 158 -6.26 -18.44 -20.18
C TRP A 158 -6.34 -19.63 -21.12
N ASP A 159 -5.60 -19.55 -22.24
CA ASP A 159 -5.20 -20.72 -23.02
C ASP A 159 -4.04 -21.47 -22.35
N TRP A 160 -4.38 -22.24 -21.31
CA TRP A 160 -3.41 -22.98 -20.50
C TRP A 160 -2.65 -24.05 -21.30
N ASP A 161 -3.27 -24.63 -22.31
CA ASP A 161 -2.67 -25.68 -23.12
C ASP A 161 -1.58 -25.09 -24.02
N ARG A 162 -1.79 -23.91 -24.61
CA ARG A 162 -0.73 -23.18 -25.33
C ARG A 162 0.39 -22.74 -24.40
N LEU A 163 0.08 -22.19 -23.21
CA LEU A 163 1.11 -21.82 -22.22
C LEU A 163 2.02 -23.01 -21.87
N GLN A 164 1.47 -24.21 -21.73
CA GLN A 164 2.25 -25.41 -21.43
C GLN A 164 2.98 -25.97 -22.66
N SER A 165 2.30 -26.08 -23.80
CA SER A 165 2.84 -26.79 -24.98
C SER A 165 3.78 -25.95 -25.84
N GLU A 166 3.50 -24.66 -26.01
CA GLU A 166 4.32 -23.75 -26.84
C GLU A 166 5.43 -23.10 -26.01
N PHE A 167 5.17 -22.80 -24.73
CA PHE A 167 6.10 -22.06 -23.86
C PHE A 167 6.71 -22.90 -22.74
N GLY A 168 6.27 -24.14 -22.52
CA GLY A 168 6.83 -25.01 -21.49
C GLY A 168 6.57 -24.53 -20.06
N LEU A 169 5.56 -23.68 -19.85
CA LEU A 169 5.31 -23.07 -18.54
C LEU A 169 4.56 -23.99 -17.60
N ARG A 170 4.96 -23.99 -16.32
CA ARG A 170 4.21 -24.59 -15.23
C ARG A 170 3.34 -23.52 -14.58
N ALA A 171 2.06 -23.51 -14.94
CA ALA A 171 1.10 -22.52 -14.47
C ALA A 171 0.37 -22.96 -13.19
N SER A 172 0.28 -22.09 -12.18
CA SER A 172 -0.70 -22.24 -11.09
C SER A 172 -2.10 -21.94 -11.61
N ARG A 173 -3.07 -22.81 -11.33
CA ARG A 173 -4.46 -22.72 -11.85
C ARG A 173 -5.52 -22.62 -10.74
N ASP A 174 -5.12 -22.24 -9.53
CA ASP A 174 -5.95 -22.19 -8.32
C ASP A 174 -6.59 -20.82 -8.05
N HIS A 175 -6.30 -19.83 -8.91
CA HIS A 175 -6.82 -18.48 -8.76
C HIS A 175 -8.24 -18.33 -9.26
N THR A 176 -9.01 -17.51 -8.55
CA THR A 176 -10.16 -16.79 -9.09
C THR A 176 -9.68 -15.65 -9.99
N PHE A 177 -10.58 -15.08 -10.80
CA PHE A 177 -10.27 -13.88 -11.58
C PHE A 177 -9.67 -12.74 -10.72
N ILE A 178 -10.23 -12.52 -9.53
CA ILE A 178 -9.79 -11.48 -8.59
C ILE A 178 -8.40 -11.78 -8.00
N THR A 179 -8.12 -13.05 -7.67
CA THR A 179 -6.80 -13.45 -7.11
C THR A 179 -5.70 -13.60 -8.16
N GLY A 180 -6.08 -13.70 -9.44
CA GLY A 180 -5.20 -13.77 -10.60
C GLY A 180 -5.11 -12.46 -11.39
N ILE A 181 -5.35 -12.53 -12.70
CA ILE A 181 -5.07 -11.46 -13.67
C ILE A 181 -5.76 -10.10 -13.39
N ALA A 182 -6.89 -10.05 -12.69
CA ALA A 182 -7.55 -8.76 -12.39
C ALA A 182 -6.64 -7.80 -11.62
N ARG A 183 -5.67 -8.34 -10.86
CA ARG A 183 -4.65 -7.58 -10.14
C ARG A 183 -3.79 -6.71 -11.05
N ALA A 184 -3.75 -6.98 -12.36
CA ALA A 184 -2.97 -6.21 -13.33
C ALA A 184 -3.59 -4.85 -13.71
N ILE A 185 -4.85 -4.57 -13.37
CA ILE A 185 -5.54 -3.32 -13.76
C ILE A 185 -4.74 -2.09 -13.33
N GLY A 186 -4.32 -2.00 -12.06
CA GLY A 186 -3.61 -0.85 -11.51
C GLY A 186 -2.28 -0.55 -12.21
N PRO A 187 -1.33 -1.51 -12.31
CA PRO A 187 -0.07 -1.25 -12.99
C PRO A 187 -0.22 -1.01 -14.51
N LEU A 188 -1.25 -1.58 -15.17
CA LEU A 188 -1.57 -1.24 -16.57
C LEU A 188 -2.04 0.22 -16.70
N VAL A 189 -2.88 0.69 -15.77
CA VAL A 189 -3.29 2.10 -15.66
C VAL A 189 -2.06 3.00 -15.48
N LYS A 190 -1.17 2.67 -14.54
CA LYS A 190 0.06 3.42 -14.30
C LYS A 190 0.96 3.46 -15.55
N TYR A 191 1.14 2.33 -16.21
CA TYR A 191 1.91 2.23 -17.45
C TYR A 191 1.31 3.05 -18.59
N TYR A 192 -0.02 3.02 -18.76
CA TYR A 192 -0.72 3.89 -19.72
C TYR A 192 -0.50 5.37 -19.38
N THR A 193 -0.63 5.78 -18.11
CA THR A 193 -0.38 7.17 -17.71
C THR A 193 1.02 7.62 -18.08
N ALA A 194 2.04 6.76 -17.92
CA ALA A 194 3.43 7.09 -18.23
C ALA A 194 3.75 7.11 -19.74
N THR A 195 3.08 6.28 -20.55
CA THR A 195 3.51 6.01 -21.95
C THR A 195 2.48 6.36 -23.01
N GLN A 196 1.21 6.54 -22.63
CA GLN A 196 0.07 6.62 -23.53
C GLN A 196 -0.07 5.42 -24.48
N HIS A 197 0.48 4.25 -24.10
CA HIS A 197 0.36 3.04 -24.89
C HIS A 197 -1.08 2.49 -24.84
N GLY A 198 -1.86 2.78 -25.89
CA GLY A 198 -3.30 2.43 -25.98
C GLY A 198 -3.67 1.00 -25.58
N PRO A 199 -2.96 -0.06 -26.04
CA PRO A 199 -3.25 -1.44 -25.65
C PRO A 199 -3.18 -1.70 -24.14
N ALA A 200 -2.42 -0.92 -23.37
CA ALA A 200 -2.41 -1.01 -21.91
C ALA A 200 -3.76 -0.59 -21.31
N LEU A 201 -4.32 0.52 -21.80
CA LEU A 201 -5.63 1.00 -21.39
C LEU A 201 -6.74 0.04 -21.87
N GLU A 202 -6.62 -0.48 -23.09
CA GLU A 202 -7.55 -1.49 -23.62
C GLU A 202 -7.63 -2.70 -22.70
N LEU A 203 -6.48 -3.30 -22.35
CA LEU A 203 -6.44 -4.45 -21.46
C LEU A 203 -6.98 -4.12 -20.07
N ALA A 204 -6.63 -2.95 -19.51
CA ALA A 204 -7.17 -2.50 -18.23
C ALA A 204 -8.70 -2.37 -18.24
N LEU A 205 -9.29 -1.84 -19.32
CA LEU A 205 -10.73 -1.69 -19.48
C LEU A 205 -11.44 -3.05 -19.64
N ILE A 206 -10.85 -3.99 -20.39
CA ILE A 206 -11.36 -5.36 -20.54
C ILE A 206 -11.44 -6.05 -19.16
N LEU A 207 -10.35 -5.98 -18.39
CA LEU A 207 -10.28 -6.56 -17.05
C LEU A 207 -11.26 -5.86 -16.09
N ALA A 208 -11.36 -4.53 -16.15
CA ALA A 208 -12.27 -3.76 -15.32
C ALA A 208 -13.74 -4.08 -15.61
N SER A 209 -14.14 -4.23 -16.88
CA SER A 209 -15.51 -4.62 -17.25
C SER A 209 -15.87 -5.94 -16.58
N LYS A 210 -15.04 -6.97 -16.75
CA LYS A 210 -15.27 -8.27 -16.10
C LYS A 210 -15.35 -8.15 -14.58
N ALA A 211 -14.48 -7.33 -13.96
CA ALA A 211 -14.52 -7.09 -12.53
C ALA A 211 -15.87 -6.48 -12.08
N THR A 212 -16.40 -5.49 -12.80
CA THR A 212 -17.65 -4.81 -12.44
C THR A 212 -18.92 -5.56 -12.83
N ASP A 213 -18.84 -6.42 -13.83
CA ASP A 213 -19.97 -7.21 -14.32
C ASP A 213 -20.22 -8.44 -13.44
N GLU A 214 -19.18 -9.01 -12.83
CA GLU A 214 -19.28 -10.29 -12.12
C GLU A 214 -18.98 -10.23 -10.60
N PHE A 215 -18.17 -9.25 -10.15
CA PHE A 215 -17.63 -9.21 -8.78
C PHE A 215 -18.02 -7.94 -8.02
N PHE A 216 -17.63 -6.77 -8.51
CA PHE A 216 -17.98 -5.48 -7.93
C PHE A 216 -19.35 -5.05 -8.43
N LEU A 217 -20.40 -5.71 -7.94
CA LEU A 217 -21.79 -5.55 -8.37
C LEU A 217 -22.44 -4.24 -7.88
N PRO A 218 -23.58 -3.79 -8.46
CA PRO A 218 -24.15 -2.49 -8.15
C PRO A 218 -24.53 -2.27 -6.68
N ASP A 219 -24.79 -3.35 -5.94
CA ASP A 219 -25.09 -3.33 -4.51
C ASP A 219 -23.84 -3.25 -3.62
N GLY A 220 -22.66 -3.47 -4.20
CA GLY A 220 -21.38 -3.47 -3.49
C GLY A 220 -21.18 -4.65 -2.55
N THR A 221 -21.91 -5.76 -2.73
CA THR A 221 -21.79 -6.94 -1.86
C THR A 221 -20.46 -7.68 -2.05
N TYR A 222 -19.92 -8.25 -0.95
CA TYR A 222 -18.75 -9.12 -0.99
C TYR A 222 -19.17 -10.59 -0.95
N ASP A 223 -18.64 -11.39 -1.88
CA ASP A 223 -18.82 -12.85 -1.92
C ASP A 223 -17.46 -13.53 -1.87
N ARG A 224 -17.10 -14.04 -0.69
CA ARG A 224 -15.84 -14.77 -0.47
C ARG A 224 -15.59 -15.88 -1.49
N LYS A 225 -16.62 -16.61 -1.93
CA LYS A 225 -16.45 -17.75 -2.83
C LYS A 225 -16.07 -17.29 -4.23
N LYS A 226 -16.64 -16.17 -4.69
CA LYS A 226 -16.30 -15.57 -5.98
C LYS A 226 -14.95 -14.87 -5.94
N PHE A 227 -14.73 -14.02 -4.95
CA PHE A 227 -13.52 -13.21 -4.85
C PHE A 227 -12.29 -14.08 -4.55
N GLY A 228 -12.45 -15.19 -3.82
CA GLY A 228 -11.36 -15.99 -3.31
C GLY A 228 -11.00 -15.62 -1.88
N THR A 229 -10.13 -16.41 -1.27
CA THR A 229 -9.82 -16.27 0.17
C THR A 229 -8.68 -15.30 0.45
N HIS A 230 -7.80 -15.02 -0.50
CA HIS A 230 -6.71 -14.06 -0.30
C HIS A 230 -7.20 -12.61 -0.48
N THR A 231 -7.48 -11.94 0.63
CA THR A 231 -8.20 -10.66 0.74
C THR A 231 -7.47 -9.48 0.09
N HIS A 232 -6.14 -9.47 0.11
CA HIS A 232 -5.33 -8.43 -0.56
C HIS A 232 -5.66 -8.34 -2.06
N SER A 233 -6.00 -9.46 -2.69
CA SER A 233 -6.44 -9.40 -4.09
C SER A 233 -7.74 -8.61 -4.27
N THR A 234 -8.63 -8.64 -3.29
CA THR A 234 -9.88 -7.87 -3.29
C THR A 234 -9.60 -6.38 -3.14
N THR A 235 -8.82 -5.99 -2.15
CA THR A 235 -8.48 -4.57 -1.89
C THR A 235 -7.65 -4.00 -3.04
N CYS A 236 -6.73 -4.77 -3.60
CA CYS A 236 -5.89 -4.37 -4.71
C CYS A 236 -6.71 -4.08 -5.97
N VAL A 237 -7.66 -4.97 -6.32
CA VAL A 237 -8.52 -4.76 -7.50
C VAL A 237 -9.45 -3.56 -7.26
N MET A 238 -9.97 -3.38 -6.04
CA MET A 238 -10.75 -2.19 -5.67
C MET A 238 -9.95 -0.90 -5.88
N SER A 239 -8.73 -0.83 -5.34
CA SER A 239 -7.83 0.33 -5.53
C SER A 239 -7.49 0.55 -7.01
N SER A 240 -7.25 -0.54 -7.76
CA SER A 240 -6.97 -0.47 -9.20
C SER A 240 -8.16 0.08 -10.02
N LEU A 241 -9.39 -0.29 -9.68
CA LEU A 241 -10.59 0.26 -10.31
C LEU A 241 -10.76 1.74 -9.96
N ALA A 242 -10.40 2.16 -8.74
CA ALA A 242 -10.38 3.57 -8.36
C ALA A 242 -9.37 4.36 -9.20
N GLN A 243 -8.16 3.83 -9.38
CA GLN A 243 -7.11 4.42 -10.22
C GLN A 243 -7.56 4.53 -11.68
N LEU A 244 -8.20 3.50 -12.23
CA LEU A 244 -8.75 3.54 -13.59
C LEU A 244 -9.84 4.61 -13.71
N ALA A 245 -10.73 4.71 -12.73
CA ALA A 245 -11.76 5.74 -12.71
C ALA A 245 -11.17 7.16 -12.65
N ASP A 246 -10.07 7.35 -11.89
CA ASP A 246 -9.37 8.63 -11.80
C ASP A 246 -8.82 9.07 -13.17
N ILE A 247 -8.06 8.20 -13.83
CA ILE A 247 -7.41 8.56 -15.11
C ILE A 247 -8.40 8.70 -16.28
N THR A 248 -9.55 8.05 -16.21
CA THR A 248 -10.61 8.12 -17.24
C THR A 248 -11.70 9.13 -16.90
N SER A 249 -11.69 9.70 -15.69
CA SER A 249 -12.78 10.51 -15.14
C SER A 249 -14.15 9.80 -15.17
N ASP A 250 -14.16 8.46 -15.08
CA ASP A 250 -15.40 7.67 -15.06
C ASP A 250 -16.04 7.69 -13.66
N ILE A 251 -16.98 8.63 -13.49
CA ILE A 251 -17.75 8.78 -12.25
C ILE A 251 -18.64 7.56 -11.96
N SER A 252 -19.08 6.82 -12.98
CA SER A 252 -19.91 5.63 -12.78
C SER A 252 -19.09 4.48 -12.21
N LEU A 253 -17.88 4.29 -12.71
CA LEU A 253 -16.92 3.33 -12.16
C LEU A 253 -16.51 3.72 -10.73
N LEU A 254 -16.19 4.99 -10.48
CA LEU A 254 -15.84 5.44 -9.13
C LEU A 254 -16.99 5.24 -8.14
N LYS A 255 -18.23 5.50 -8.56
CA LYS A 255 -19.41 5.19 -7.74
C LYS A 255 -19.51 3.71 -7.43
N ARG A 256 -19.17 2.83 -8.38
CA ARG A 256 -19.15 1.38 -8.14
C ARG A 256 -18.13 1.00 -7.07
N VAL A 257 -16.92 1.54 -7.17
CA VAL A 257 -15.86 1.35 -6.17
C VAL A 257 -16.31 1.85 -4.80
N LYS A 258 -16.86 3.06 -4.73
CA LYS A 258 -17.37 3.65 -3.49
C LYS A 258 -18.47 2.79 -2.85
N THR A 259 -19.43 2.28 -3.63
CA THR A 259 -20.47 1.39 -3.09
C THR A 259 -19.88 0.12 -2.47
N PHE A 260 -18.86 -0.48 -3.08
CA PHE A 260 -18.18 -1.63 -2.48
C PHE A 260 -17.39 -1.24 -1.22
N TYR A 261 -16.68 -0.11 -1.26
CA TYR A 261 -15.96 0.44 -0.09
C TYR A 261 -16.88 0.66 1.11
N ASP A 262 -18.08 1.18 0.88
CA ASP A 262 -19.05 1.50 1.93
C ASP A 262 -19.85 0.29 2.42
N ASN A 263 -19.86 -0.81 1.65
CA ASN A 263 -20.66 -2.00 1.93
C ASN A 263 -19.76 -3.24 2.06
N GLY A 264 -19.49 -3.95 0.96
CA GLY A 264 -18.85 -5.27 0.98
C GLY A 264 -17.45 -5.31 1.59
N LEU A 265 -16.70 -4.22 1.54
CA LEU A 265 -15.39 -4.15 2.19
C LEU A 265 -15.48 -4.38 3.72
N TRP A 266 -16.57 -3.96 4.37
CA TRP A 266 -16.81 -4.14 5.81
C TRP A 266 -16.97 -5.60 6.25
N GLU A 267 -17.15 -6.54 5.31
CA GLU A 267 -17.10 -7.98 5.61
C GLU A 267 -15.67 -8.48 5.92
N ILE A 268 -14.65 -7.69 5.58
CA ILE A 268 -13.24 -8.07 5.74
C ILE A 268 -12.36 -7.02 6.43
N ARG A 269 -12.75 -5.74 6.45
CA ARG A 269 -12.03 -4.66 7.15
C ARG A 269 -12.63 -4.33 8.52
N ASP A 270 -11.83 -3.70 9.36
CA ASP A 270 -12.31 -2.98 10.54
C ASP A 270 -12.24 -1.44 10.38
N GLU A 271 -12.55 -0.73 11.46
CA GLU A 271 -12.66 0.72 11.59
C GLU A 271 -11.33 1.46 11.43
N ILE A 272 -10.19 0.77 11.64
CA ILE A 272 -8.85 1.31 11.42
C ILE A 272 -8.22 0.76 10.13
N GLY A 273 -9.02 0.09 9.28
CA GLY A 273 -8.59 -0.39 7.97
C GLY A 273 -7.69 -1.61 8.02
N TRP A 274 -7.64 -2.32 9.15
CA TRP A 274 -7.00 -3.63 9.23
C TRP A 274 -7.88 -4.67 8.53
N VAL A 275 -7.24 -5.61 7.82
CA VAL A 275 -7.90 -6.70 7.10
C VAL A 275 -7.10 -7.98 7.31
N ILE A 276 -7.79 -9.08 7.60
CA ILE A 276 -7.20 -10.43 7.70
C ILE A 276 -6.55 -10.83 6.37
N GLU A 277 -5.34 -11.44 6.36
CA GLU A 277 -4.61 -11.87 5.15
C GLU A 277 -5.42 -12.87 4.29
N SER A 278 -6.13 -13.77 4.96
CA SER A 278 -6.95 -14.79 4.31
C SER A 278 -8.28 -14.94 5.02
N SER A 279 -9.35 -14.84 4.25
CA SER A 279 -10.73 -14.97 4.72
C SER A 279 -11.18 -16.42 4.92
N ASN A 280 -10.29 -17.39 4.70
CA ASN A 280 -10.53 -18.82 4.97
C ASN A 280 -10.86 -19.07 6.45
N ASP A 281 -11.82 -19.94 6.73
CA ASP A 281 -12.28 -20.25 8.09
C ASP A 281 -11.18 -20.87 8.98
N LYS A 282 -10.14 -21.45 8.38
CA LYS A 282 -8.99 -22.04 9.09
C LYS A 282 -7.82 -21.07 9.26
N SER A 283 -7.87 -19.88 8.67
CA SER A 283 -6.80 -18.90 8.78
C SER A 283 -6.74 -18.32 10.20
N PRO A 284 -5.53 -18.04 10.74
CA PRO A 284 -5.42 -17.37 12.01
C PRO A 284 -6.17 -16.03 12.00
N PRO A 285 -7.11 -15.79 12.92
CA PRO A 285 -8.02 -14.66 12.82
C PRO A 285 -7.30 -13.33 13.01
N ASP A 286 -6.22 -13.28 13.80
CA ASP A 286 -5.47 -12.05 14.10
C ASP A 286 -4.31 -11.81 13.13
N ARG A 287 -4.20 -12.56 12.01
CA ARG A 287 -3.12 -12.38 11.02
C ARG A 287 -3.61 -11.50 9.86
N GLY A 288 -3.34 -10.20 9.95
CA GLY A 288 -3.62 -9.25 8.87
C GLY A 288 -2.49 -9.15 7.85
N GLU A 289 -2.64 -8.29 6.85
CA GLU A 289 -1.55 -7.96 5.90
C GLU A 289 -1.63 -6.47 5.51
N CYS A 290 -0.53 -5.73 5.71
CA CYS A 290 -0.49 -4.27 5.53
C CYS A 290 -0.80 -3.78 4.11
N ASN A 291 -0.57 -4.60 3.08
CA ASN A 291 -0.96 -4.26 1.71
C ASN A 291 -2.47 -3.95 1.58
N ASN A 292 -3.32 -4.71 2.30
CA ASN A 292 -4.76 -4.44 2.33
C ASN A 292 -5.05 -3.03 2.84
N THR A 293 -4.43 -2.68 3.96
CA THR A 293 -4.59 -1.36 4.58
C THR A 293 -4.13 -0.25 3.64
N GLY A 294 -2.98 -0.45 2.97
CA GLY A 294 -2.49 0.48 1.95
C GLY A 294 -3.48 0.70 0.80
N ASP A 295 -4.01 -0.39 0.21
CA ASP A 295 -5.00 -0.31 -0.88
C ASP A 295 -6.30 0.40 -0.46
N ILE A 296 -6.76 0.19 0.78
CA ILE A 296 -7.94 0.88 1.33
C ILE A 296 -7.66 2.39 1.44
N VAL A 297 -6.48 2.77 1.95
CA VAL A 297 -6.06 4.17 2.03
C VAL A 297 -6.01 4.80 0.64
N GLU A 298 -5.36 4.17 -0.34
CA GLU A 298 -5.29 4.67 -1.72
C GLU A 298 -6.70 4.87 -2.32
N THR A 299 -7.60 3.93 -2.08
CA THR A 299 -8.99 4.04 -2.56
C THR A 299 -9.70 5.24 -1.92
N ALA A 300 -9.53 5.43 -0.60
CA ALA A 300 -10.14 6.53 0.13
C ALA A 300 -9.62 7.91 -0.32
N LEU A 301 -8.32 8.02 -0.62
CA LEU A 301 -7.72 9.24 -1.19
C LEU A 301 -8.38 9.62 -2.52
N ILE A 302 -8.55 8.64 -3.42
CA ILE A 302 -9.20 8.87 -4.72
C ILE A 302 -10.67 9.26 -4.53
N ILE A 303 -11.43 8.56 -3.69
CA ILE A 303 -12.83 8.94 -3.41
C ILE A 303 -12.90 10.38 -2.84
N GLY A 304 -11.97 10.74 -1.96
CA GLY A 304 -11.83 12.08 -1.38
C GLY A 304 -11.64 13.18 -2.43
N LYS A 305 -10.76 12.93 -3.41
CA LYS A 305 -10.48 13.83 -4.54
C LYS A 305 -11.73 14.18 -5.36
N TYR A 306 -12.69 13.26 -5.44
CA TYR A 306 -13.94 13.42 -6.20
C TYR A 306 -15.11 14.02 -5.40
N GLY A 307 -14.82 14.67 -4.27
CA GLY A 307 -15.79 15.51 -3.57
C GLY A 307 -16.44 14.87 -2.35
N TYR A 308 -15.87 13.79 -1.83
CA TYR A 308 -16.26 13.15 -0.59
C TYR A 308 -15.16 13.34 0.48
N PRO A 309 -14.97 14.55 1.02
CA PRO A 309 -13.82 14.88 1.86
C PRO A 309 -13.73 14.07 3.17
N GLU A 310 -14.82 13.43 3.59
CA GLU A 310 -14.84 12.49 4.71
C GLU A 310 -13.92 11.27 4.50
N TYR A 311 -13.64 10.88 3.26
CA TYR A 311 -12.74 9.76 2.96
C TYR A 311 -11.26 10.13 3.16
N PHE A 312 -10.90 11.41 3.08
CA PHE A 312 -9.57 11.84 3.55
C PHE A 312 -9.42 11.65 5.06
N GLN A 313 -10.50 11.80 5.83
CA GLN A 313 -10.45 11.50 7.25
C GLN A 313 -10.33 9.99 7.52
N ASP A 314 -11.03 9.15 6.75
CA ASP A 314 -10.86 7.70 6.86
C ASP A 314 -9.43 7.29 6.51
N ALA A 315 -8.86 7.82 5.41
CA ALA A 315 -7.45 7.63 5.04
C ALA A 315 -6.49 8.05 6.16
N GLU A 316 -6.73 9.21 6.79
CA GLU A 316 -5.92 9.71 7.90
C GLU A 316 -6.02 8.79 9.12
N ARG A 317 -7.23 8.40 9.54
CA ARG A 317 -7.43 7.48 10.66
C ARG A 317 -6.77 6.13 10.42
N ILE A 318 -6.93 5.55 9.23
CA ILE A 318 -6.33 4.25 8.87
C ILE A 318 -4.80 4.34 8.86
N THR A 319 -4.27 5.44 8.32
CA THR A 319 -2.82 5.67 8.29
C THR A 319 -2.23 5.77 9.70
N ARG A 320 -2.87 6.55 10.58
CA ARG A 320 -2.42 6.77 11.97
C ARG A 320 -2.70 5.60 12.90
N GLY A 321 -3.80 4.89 12.67
CA GLY A 321 -4.32 3.84 13.54
C GLY A 321 -3.77 2.44 13.23
N HIS A 322 -3.38 2.17 11.98
CA HIS A 322 -2.87 0.86 11.60
C HIS A 322 -1.62 0.90 10.70
N LEU A 323 -1.62 1.63 9.58
CA LEU A 323 -0.53 1.53 8.60
C LEU A 323 0.83 1.98 9.17
N LEU A 324 0.94 3.20 9.70
CA LEU A 324 2.20 3.68 10.31
C LEU A 324 2.61 2.85 11.54
N PRO A 325 1.68 2.51 12.48
CA PRO A 325 2.02 1.66 13.63
C PRO A 325 2.57 0.28 13.25
N ALA A 326 2.13 -0.28 12.12
CA ALA A 326 2.52 -1.59 11.64
C ALA A 326 3.93 -1.66 11.04
N GLN A 327 4.69 -0.57 11.03
CA GLN A 327 6.10 -0.60 10.63
C GLN A 327 6.98 -1.15 11.76
N LEU A 328 7.86 -2.11 11.44
CA LEU A 328 8.86 -2.59 12.38
C LEU A 328 9.96 -1.55 12.61
N ARG A 329 9.83 -0.77 13.69
CA ARG A 329 10.82 0.25 14.10
C ARG A 329 11.59 -0.11 15.38
N ASP A 330 11.15 -1.15 16.07
CA ASP A 330 11.84 -1.76 17.22
C ASP A 330 12.09 -3.24 16.90
N ASN A 331 13.34 -3.59 16.62
CA ASN A 331 13.76 -4.94 16.24
C ASN A 331 14.50 -5.67 17.37
N SER A 332 14.49 -5.13 18.59
CA SER A 332 15.27 -5.65 19.72
C SER A 332 14.86 -7.05 20.20
N PHE A 333 13.68 -7.52 19.78
CA PHE A 333 13.17 -8.85 20.08
C PHE A 333 13.62 -9.94 19.09
N ILE A 334 14.25 -9.57 17.97
CA ILE A 334 14.69 -10.51 16.94
C ILE A 334 16.01 -11.15 17.41
N PRO A 335 16.04 -12.47 17.66
CA PRO A 335 17.25 -13.12 18.13
C PRO A 335 18.31 -13.20 17.03
N GLU A 336 19.58 -13.25 17.42
CA GLU A 336 20.65 -13.62 16.51
C GLU A 336 20.53 -15.09 16.11
N THR A 337 20.64 -15.37 14.81
CA THR A 337 20.59 -16.74 14.27
C THR A 337 22.00 -17.29 14.08
N ALA A 338 22.26 -18.50 14.56
CA ALA A 338 23.51 -19.20 14.28
C ALA A 338 23.67 -19.43 12.77
N ASN A 339 24.78 -18.96 12.19
CA ASN A 339 25.04 -19.05 10.75
C ASN A 339 26.40 -19.74 10.43
N PRO A 340 26.60 -21.01 10.82
CA PRO A 340 27.87 -21.71 10.62
C PRO A 340 28.21 -22.00 9.15
N SER A 341 27.20 -21.90 8.27
CA SER A 341 27.34 -22.12 6.82
C SER A 341 27.43 -20.83 6.00
N SER A 342 27.51 -19.68 6.68
CA SER A 342 27.62 -18.36 6.05
C SER A 342 26.55 -18.07 5.00
N LYS A 343 25.34 -18.60 5.16
CA LYS A 343 24.21 -18.36 4.26
C LYS A 343 23.78 -16.90 4.36
N ASN A 344 23.62 -16.22 3.23
CA ASN A 344 23.24 -14.81 3.22
C ASN A 344 21.87 -14.59 3.89
N GLY A 345 20.92 -15.50 3.68
CA GLY A 345 19.58 -15.45 4.29
C GLY A 345 19.54 -15.58 5.82
N LEU A 346 20.69 -15.81 6.48
CA LEU A 346 20.81 -15.85 7.95
C LEU A 346 21.69 -14.70 8.49
N HIS A 347 22.18 -13.82 7.63
CA HIS A 347 23.06 -12.72 7.99
C HIS A 347 22.28 -11.46 8.36
N ASP A 348 22.67 -10.84 9.48
CA ASP A 348 22.22 -9.50 9.92
C ASP A 348 20.70 -9.27 9.91
N LEU A 349 19.95 -10.30 10.31
CA LEU A 349 18.50 -10.34 10.12
C LEU A 349 17.77 -9.20 10.82
N ALA A 350 18.11 -8.87 12.07
CA ALA A 350 17.42 -7.81 12.81
C ALA A 350 17.53 -6.45 12.07
N ASN A 351 18.72 -6.10 11.58
CA ASN A 351 18.93 -4.84 10.87
C ASN A 351 18.30 -4.85 9.47
N ARG A 352 18.35 -5.97 8.74
CA ARG A 352 17.71 -6.11 7.42
C ARG A 352 16.19 -5.99 7.48
N HIS A 353 15.56 -6.31 8.61
CA HIS A 353 14.12 -6.16 8.82
C HIS A 353 13.71 -4.78 9.37
N LEU A 354 14.64 -3.94 9.83
CA LEU A 354 14.31 -2.63 10.41
C LEU A 354 13.70 -1.72 9.34
N GLY A 355 12.40 -1.43 9.46
CA GLY A 355 11.60 -0.72 8.46
C GLY A 355 10.53 -1.55 7.75
N ALA A 356 10.50 -2.87 7.99
CA ALA A 356 9.61 -3.76 7.28
C ALA A 356 8.14 -3.64 7.71
N PHE A 357 7.24 -4.04 6.81
CA PHE A 357 5.81 -4.21 7.04
C PHE A 357 5.44 -5.67 6.82
N GLY A 358 4.41 -6.17 7.50
CA GLY A 358 4.18 -7.61 7.58
C GLY A 358 2.74 -7.97 7.87
N PHE A 359 2.59 -8.96 8.76
CA PHE A 359 1.29 -9.56 9.07
C PHE A 359 0.79 -9.30 10.50
N PRO A 360 0.58 -8.03 10.91
CA PRO A 360 0.21 -7.70 12.28
C PRO A 360 -1.25 -8.06 12.60
N ALA A 361 -1.55 -8.16 13.88
CA ALA A 361 -2.90 -8.00 14.40
C ALA A 361 -3.24 -6.50 14.50
N PRO A 362 -4.52 -6.10 14.68
CA PRO A 362 -4.88 -4.68 14.83
C PRO A 362 -4.09 -3.96 15.94
N TYR A 363 -3.73 -4.69 16.99
CA TYR A 363 -3.08 -4.16 18.19
C TYR A 363 -1.56 -4.35 18.23
N GLY A 364 -0.92 -5.10 17.32
CA GLY A 364 0.51 -5.39 17.44
C GLY A 364 1.11 -6.41 16.46
N HIS A 365 2.45 -6.53 16.48
CA HIS A 365 3.20 -7.45 15.63
C HIS A 365 3.09 -8.93 16.01
N ARG A 366 2.67 -9.25 17.24
CA ARG A 366 2.50 -10.63 17.70
C ARG A 366 1.01 -10.95 17.89
N PRO A 367 0.34 -11.49 16.85
CA PRO A 367 -1.03 -11.95 16.97
C PRO A 367 -1.20 -12.97 18.10
N LYS A 368 -2.30 -12.87 18.84
CA LYS A 368 -2.59 -13.76 19.97
C LYS A 368 -2.68 -15.21 19.49
N GLY A 369 -1.90 -16.08 20.12
CA GLY A 369 -1.86 -17.51 19.80
C GLY A 369 -1.03 -17.85 18.56
N LEU A 370 -0.32 -16.89 17.96
CA LEU A 370 0.67 -17.16 16.93
C LEU A 370 2.09 -16.96 17.46
N GLU A 371 2.91 -17.98 17.27
CA GLU A 371 4.35 -17.90 17.55
C GLU A 371 5.10 -17.21 16.43
N ARG A 372 4.62 -17.36 15.19
CA ARG A 372 5.29 -16.87 13.98
C ARG A 372 5.05 -15.39 13.78
N ILE A 373 6.13 -14.63 13.60
CA ILE A 373 6.10 -13.23 13.14
C ILE A 373 6.88 -13.15 11.83
N SER A 374 6.29 -12.53 10.82
CA SER A 374 6.83 -12.48 9.45
C SER A 374 6.57 -11.13 8.79
N PHE A 375 7.50 -10.74 7.91
CA PHE A 375 7.49 -9.48 7.18
C PHE A 375 7.87 -9.76 5.72
N ASN A 376 7.03 -10.50 4.98
CA ASN A 376 7.34 -10.83 3.59
C ASN A 376 7.65 -9.57 2.79
N MET A 377 8.69 -9.64 1.96
CA MET A 377 9.32 -8.43 1.43
C MET A 377 8.44 -7.65 0.45
N ASP A 378 7.51 -8.32 -0.23
CA ASP A 378 6.52 -7.67 -1.08
C ASP A 378 5.64 -6.65 -0.34
N ILE A 379 5.34 -6.93 0.94
CA ILE A 379 4.50 -6.07 1.80
C ILE A 379 5.19 -4.75 2.12
N VAL A 380 6.52 -4.76 2.21
CA VAL A 380 7.33 -3.56 2.43
C VAL A 380 7.13 -2.60 1.25
N GLY A 381 7.31 -3.10 0.02
CA GLY A 381 7.10 -2.30 -1.19
C GLY A 381 5.65 -1.80 -1.33
N GLY A 382 4.65 -2.65 -1.07
CA GLY A 382 3.26 -2.20 -1.13
C GLY A 382 2.92 -1.12 -0.10
N SER A 383 3.32 -1.30 1.16
CA SER A 383 3.03 -0.34 2.23
C SER A 383 3.75 1.00 2.01
N VAL A 384 5.02 0.98 1.59
CA VAL A 384 5.78 2.19 1.25
C VAL A 384 5.18 2.90 0.04
N GLY A 385 4.74 2.16 -0.98
CA GLY A 385 4.02 2.71 -2.13
C GLY A 385 2.77 3.48 -1.70
N SER A 386 1.92 2.90 -0.86
CA SER A 386 0.72 3.57 -0.36
C SER A 386 1.05 4.78 0.52
N LEU A 387 2.09 4.71 1.35
CA LEU A 387 2.57 5.87 2.13
C LEU A 387 3.04 7.02 1.24
N CYS A 388 3.61 6.73 0.06
CA CYS A 388 3.93 7.77 -0.91
C CYS A 388 2.65 8.44 -1.45
N GLU A 389 1.58 7.67 -1.70
CA GLU A 389 0.28 8.25 -2.10
C GLU A 389 -0.32 9.10 -0.96
N VAL A 390 -0.23 8.66 0.29
CA VAL A 390 -0.62 9.49 1.45
C VAL A 390 0.18 10.80 1.49
N LEU A 391 1.50 10.73 1.33
CA LEU A 391 2.34 11.93 1.34
C LEU A 391 2.01 12.86 0.17
N ARG A 392 1.72 12.30 -1.01
CA ARG A 392 1.34 13.06 -2.21
C ARG A 392 0.03 13.81 -1.99
N ASP A 393 -1.00 13.11 -1.53
CA ASP A 393 -2.36 13.63 -1.40
C ASP A 393 -2.62 14.40 -0.10
N SER A 394 -1.71 14.36 0.89
CA SER A 394 -1.86 15.11 2.15
C SER A 394 -2.04 16.61 1.91
N ALA A 395 -1.33 17.13 0.92
CA ALA A 395 -1.52 18.46 0.38
C ALA A 395 -1.22 18.48 -1.13
N VAL A 396 -2.04 19.18 -1.90
CA VAL A 396 -1.92 19.26 -3.36
C VAL A 396 -2.15 20.68 -3.85
N THR A 397 -1.64 21.02 -5.03
CA THR A 397 -2.01 22.23 -5.73
C THR A 397 -2.99 21.88 -6.86
N MET A 398 -4.09 22.63 -6.96
CA MET A 398 -5.09 22.53 -8.02
C MET A 398 -5.36 23.93 -8.60
N GLU A 399 -6.15 24.02 -9.68
CA GLU A 399 -6.52 25.33 -10.28
C GLU A 399 -7.13 26.32 -9.28
N ARG A 400 -7.87 25.80 -8.27
CA ARG A 400 -8.50 26.62 -7.22
C ARG A 400 -7.58 27.02 -6.05
N GLY A 401 -6.32 26.61 -6.07
CA GLY A 401 -5.32 26.91 -5.03
C GLY A 401 -4.71 25.68 -4.36
N HIS A 402 -4.11 25.90 -3.19
CA HIS A 402 -3.45 24.87 -2.39
C HIS A 402 -4.46 24.20 -1.46
N MET A 403 -4.56 22.88 -1.55
CA MET A 403 -5.45 22.05 -0.75
C MET A 403 -4.63 21.31 0.30
N VAL A 404 -5.06 21.33 1.55
CA VAL A 404 -4.58 20.47 2.64
C VAL A 404 -5.69 19.49 2.93
N ASN A 405 -5.49 18.25 2.52
CA ASN A 405 -6.47 17.19 2.65
C ASN A 405 -6.23 16.35 3.91
N MET A 406 -5.00 16.27 4.43
CA MET A 406 -4.70 15.51 5.65
C MET A 406 -3.75 16.28 6.57
N MET A 407 -3.85 16.02 7.86
CA MET A 407 -3.16 16.73 8.94
C MET A 407 -1.82 16.09 9.24
N PHE A 408 -0.94 15.98 8.24
CA PHE A 408 0.42 15.48 8.41
C PHE A 408 1.42 16.58 8.09
N ASP A 409 2.63 16.45 8.66
CA ASP A 409 3.75 17.28 8.26
C ASP A 409 3.99 17.14 6.75
N ARG A 410 4.24 18.28 6.11
CA ARG A 410 4.50 18.31 4.67
C ARG A 410 5.42 19.46 4.34
N GLN A 411 6.48 19.15 3.61
CA GLN A 411 7.32 20.15 2.95
C GLN A 411 7.15 19.96 1.44
N SER A 412 6.70 20.99 0.75
CA SER A 412 6.58 21.02 -0.71
C SER A 412 7.04 22.37 -1.27
N ASP A 413 7.15 22.46 -2.59
CA ASP A 413 7.51 23.69 -3.30
C ASP A 413 6.40 24.77 -3.28
N PHE A 414 5.23 24.45 -2.72
CA PHE A 414 4.06 25.35 -2.65
C PHE A 414 3.57 25.60 -1.23
N LEU A 415 3.84 24.72 -0.27
CA LEU A 415 3.31 24.80 1.10
C LEU A 415 4.20 24.04 2.08
N HIS A 416 4.44 24.64 3.25
CA HIS A 416 4.95 23.92 4.42
C HIS A 416 3.83 23.75 5.44
N LEU A 417 3.66 22.52 5.93
CA LEU A 417 2.71 22.14 6.96
C LEU A 417 3.44 21.51 8.13
N GLU A 418 3.08 21.97 9.33
CA GLU A 418 3.46 21.38 10.60
C GLU A 418 2.18 21.02 11.34
N ALA A 419 1.91 19.73 11.50
CA ALA A 419 0.73 19.22 12.18
C ALA A 419 1.04 18.94 13.66
N ALA A 420 0.16 19.38 14.55
CA ALA A 420 0.34 19.10 15.98
C ALA A 420 0.18 17.59 16.24
N SER A 421 1.16 16.98 16.92
CA SER A 421 1.17 15.53 17.20
C SER A 421 0.00 15.06 18.08
N ASP A 422 -0.61 15.98 18.84
CA ASP A 422 -1.77 15.76 19.69
C ASP A 422 -3.10 16.07 19.01
N ASN A 423 -3.09 16.28 17.69
CA ASN A 423 -4.23 16.63 16.85
C ASN A 423 -4.92 17.94 17.26
N THR A 424 -4.20 18.91 17.85
CA THR A 424 -4.78 20.20 18.26
C THR A 424 -4.72 21.31 17.21
N GLY A 425 -4.26 21.01 16.00
CA GLY A 425 -4.16 22.00 14.95
C GLY A 425 -3.04 21.74 13.95
N LEU A 426 -2.74 22.77 13.18
CA LEU A 426 -1.60 22.82 12.28
C LEU A 426 -1.13 24.26 12.04
N ILE A 427 0.10 24.39 11.56
CA ILE A 427 0.64 25.62 11.00
C ILE A 427 0.83 25.40 9.50
N ALA A 428 0.25 26.28 8.69
CA ALA A 428 0.38 26.25 7.24
C ALA A 428 1.11 27.51 6.76
N THR A 429 2.24 27.34 6.07
CA THR A 429 3.05 28.43 5.51
C THR A 429 3.08 28.34 3.99
N PRO A 430 2.31 29.16 3.27
CA PRO A 430 2.27 29.15 1.81
C PRO A 430 3.60 29.63 1.22
N ILE A 431 4.17 28.82 0.32
CA ILE A 431 5.42 29.12 -0.39
C ILE A 431 5.16 29.63 -1.80
N ARG A 432 3.97 29.33 -2.35
CA ARG A 432 3.46 29.91 -3.59
C ARG A 432 2.17 30.66 -3.37
N SER A 433 1.90 31.62 -4.25
CA SER A 433 0.66 32.39 -4.23
C SER A 433 -0.52 31.53 -4.67
N GLY A 434 -1.61 31.58 -3.92
CA GLY A 434 -2.87 30.94 -4.25
C GLY A 434 -3.78 30.86 -3.03
N PRO A 435 -5.11 30.70 -3.23
CA PRO A 435 -6.01 30.44 -2.12
C PRO A 435 -5.59 29.17 -1.36
N LEU A 436 -5.70 29.21 -0.03
CA LEU A 436 -5.39 28.08 0.84
C LEU A 436 -6.69 27.46 1.36
N TRP A 437 -6.84 26.16 1.12
CA TRP A 437 -8.00 25.37 1.52
C TRP A 437 -7.54 24.28 2.48
N ILE A 438 -7.98 24.33 3.73
CA ILE A 438 -7.56 23.36 4.75
C ILE A 438 -8.76 22.56 5.21
N ARG A 439 -8.75 21.24 4.99
CA ARG A 439 -9.85 20.37 5.43
C ARG A 439 -10.06 20.55 6.92
N LEU A 440 -11.30 20.59 7.36
CA LEU A 440 -11.66 20.57 8.77
C LEU A 440 -12.09 19.14 9.14
N PRO A 441 -11.38 18.43 10.04
CA PRO A 441 -11.80 17.11 10.48
C PRO A 441 -13.21 17.13 11.07
N SER A 442 -13.98 16.07 10.84
CA SER A 442 -15.42 16.04 11.19
C SER A 442 -15.69 16.11 12.70
N TRP A 443 -14.74 15.68 13.52
CA TRP A 443 -14.82 15.73 14.98
C TRP A 443 -14.49 17.11 15.56
N VAL A 444 -14.02 18.08 14.76
CA VAL A 444 -13.67 19.42 15.25
C VAL A 444 -14.92 20.26 15.55
N ASP A 445 -15.04 20.74 16.78
CA ASP A 445 -16.05 21.74 17.17
C ASP A 445 -15.69 23.12 16.59
N ARG A 446 -16.46 23.54 15.58
CA ARG A 446 -16.30 24.83 14.88
C ARG A 446 -16.36 26.05 15.81
N LYS A 447 -17.01 25.97 16.98
CA LYS A 447 -17.06 27.08 17.94
C LYS A 447 -15.72 27.29 18.66
N LYS A 448 -14.90 26.24 18.71
CA LYS A 448 -13.59 26.23 19.37
C LYS A 448 -12.43 26.40 18.39
N LEU A 449 -12.69 26.31 17.08
CA LEU A 449 -11.74 26.65 16.04
C LEU A 449 -11.23 28.09 16.20
N ARG A 450 -9.91 28.27 16.08
CA ARG A 450 -9.25 29.56 15.93
C ARG A 450 -8.34 29.51 14.71
N VAL A 451 -8.34 30.60 13.95
CA VAL A 451 -7.38 30.85 12.88
C VAL A 451 -6.63 32.09 13.30
N ASN A 452 -5.39 31.91 13.74
CA ASN A 452 -4.55 32.98 14.23
C ASN A 452 -3.80 33.62 13.06
N GLY A 453 -3.72 34.95 13.07
CA GLY A 453 -3.12 35.75 12.00
C GLY A 453 -4.04 36.88 11.53
N LYS A 454 -3.59 37.62 10.51
CA LYS A 454 -4.35 38.74 9.91
C LYS A 454 -5.29 38.30 8.79
N ALA A 455 -5.19 37.04 8.35
CA ALA A 455 -5.91 36.53 7.20
C ALA A 455 -7.41 36.37 7.52
N LYS A 456 -8.27 36.85 6.63
CA LYS A 456 -9.71 36.55 6.68
C LYS A 456 -9.93 35.12 6.20
N PHE A 457 -10.83 34.40 6.86
CA PHE A 457 -11.19 33.04 6.46
C PHE A 457 -12.71 32.85 6.36
N GLN A 458 -13.11 31.82 5.61
CA GLN A 458 -14.48 31.30 5.56
C GLN A 458 -14.46 29.79 5.73
N ILE A 459 -15.57 29.20 6.19
CA ILE A 459 -15.72 27.73 6.19
C ILE A 459 -16.69 27.35 5.08
N ILE A 460 -16.21 26.60 4.10
CA ILE A 460 -16.97 26.20 2.91
C ILE A 460 -16.86 24.68 2.75
N LYS A 461 -17.99 23.98 2.80
CA LYS A 461 -18.08 22.52 2.55
C LYS A 461 -17.03 21.69 3.31
N GLY A 462 -16.77 22.04 4.58
CA GLY A 462 -15.81 21.32 5.41
C GLY A 462 -14.35 21.74 5.22
N TYR A 463 -14.07 22.84 4.54
CA TYR A 463 -12.73 23.42 4.43
C TYR A 463 -12.70 24.83 5.01
N ILE A 464 -11.59 25.19 5.65
CA ILE A 464 -11.21 26.56 5.95
C ILE A 464 -10.59 27.14 4.67
N LEU A 465 -11.24 28.15 4.10
CA LEU A 465 -10.74 28.91 2.96
C LEU A 465 -10.10 30.20 3.47
N ILE A 466 -8.83 30.39 3.13
CA ILE A 466 -8.13 31.66 3.19
C ILE A 466 -7.87 32.09 1.75
N ALA A 467 -8.65 33.05 1.26
CA ALA A 467 -8.66 33.42 -0.16
C ALA A 467 -7.36 34.12 -0.60
N GLU A 468 -6.78 34.92 0.28
CA GLU A 468 -5.58 35.72 0.03
C GLU A 468 -4.60 35.53 1.22
N PRO A 469 -3.94 34.37 1.32
CA PRO A 469 -2.94 34.19 2.36
C PRO A 469 -1.69 35.01 2.03
N ASN A 470 -1.04 35.56 3.04
CA ASN A 470 0.23 36.23 2.87
C ASN A 470 1.33 35.18 2.57
N LEU A 471 2.12 35.44 1.53
CA LEU A 471 3.20 34.55 1.13
C LEU A 471 4.27 34.48 2.22
N ALA A 472 4.75 33.28 2.52
CA ALA A 472 5.76 32.99 3.54
C ALA A 472 5.40 33.44 4.97
N GLU A 473 4.15 33.84 5.22
CA GLU A 473 3.64 34.07 6.57
C GLU A 473 2.84 32.84 7.04
N PRO A 474 3.13 32.30 8.23
CA PRO A 474 2.40 31.16 8.76
C PRO A 474 0.96 31.54 9.12
N VAL A 475 0.02 30.65 8.79
CA VAL A 475 -1.34 30.65 9.31
C VAL A 475 -1.47 29.49 10.28
N GLU A 476 -1.71 29.83 11.55
CA GLU A 476 -1.90 28.85 12.60
C GLU A 476 -3.40 28.58 12.79
N ILE A 477 -3.76 27.30 12.80
CA ILE A 477 -5.11 26.82 13.01
C ILE A 477 -5.10 25.95 14.24
N THR A 478 -5.93 26.29 15.23
CA THR A 478 -6.00 25.55 16.49
C THR A 478 -7.43 25.15 16.82
N TYR A 479 -7.60 23.96 17.38
CA TYR A 479 -8.84 23.43 17.91
C TYR A 479 -8.53 22.37 18.98
N PRO A 480 -9.39 22.16 19.99
CA PRO A 480 -9.17 21.06 20.91
C PRO A 480 -9.37 19.72 20.20
N ALA A 481 -8.48 18.77 20.46
CA ALA A 481 -8.68 17.39 20.02
C ALA A 481 -9.92 16.79 20.70
N SER A 482 -10.69 16.00 19.96
CA SER A 482 -11.83 15.26 20.52
C SER A 482 -11.35 13.89 21.00
N GLU A 483 -11.70 13.53 22.22
CA GLU A 483 -11.57 12.14 22.68
C GLU A 483 -12.77 11.33 22.18
N SER A 484 -12.52 10.10 21.74
CA SER A 484 -13.57 9.15 21.37
C SER A 484 -13.13 7.71 21.63
N GLU A 485 -14.08 6.78 21.63
CA GLU A 485 -13.82 5.35 21.67
C GLU A 485 -14.56 4.70 20.49
N ILE A 486 -13.87 3.83 19.76
CA ILE A 486 -14.43 3.00 18.71
C ILE A 486 -14.26 1.52 19.08
N VAL A 487 -15.14 0.68 18.54
CA VAL A 487 -15.07 -0.76 18.68
C VAL A 487 -14.70 -1.34 17.33
N LEU A 488 -13.56 -2.03 17.25
CA LEU A 488 -13.14 -2.73 16.05
C LEU A 488 -13.91 -4.04 15.90
N HIS A 489 -14.64 -4.20 14.80
CA HIS A 489 -15.35 -5.44 14.51
C HIS A 489 -14.35 -6.49 13.99
N HIS A 490 -13.90 -7.35 14.90
CA HIS A 490 -13.00 -8.44 14.58
C HIS A 490 -13.75 -9.80 14.60
N ARG A 491 -13.32 -10.74 13.76
CA ARG A 491 -14.03 -12.01 13.50
C ARG A 491 -14.42 -12.81 14.75
N THR A 492 -13.61 -12.72 15.80
CA THR A 492 -13.75 -13.54 17.01
C THR A 492 -14.10 -12.75 18.26
N ARG A 493 -14.03 -11.42 18.21
CA ARG A 493 -14.11 -10.55 19.39
C ARG A 493 -14.28 -9.09 19.00
N GLU A 494 -14.74 -8.27 19.92
CA GLU A 494 -14.64 -6.82 19.83
C GLU A 494 -13.29 -6.35 20.38
N ILE A 495 -12.71 -5.30 19.80
CA ILE A 495 -11.47 -4.67 20.26
C ILE A 495 -11.75 -3.17 20.46
N ARG A 496 -11.68 -2.66 21.69
CA ARG A 496 -11.85 -1.20 21.90
C ARG A 496 -10.57 -0.46 21.53
N ALA A 497 -10.72 0.70 20.91
CA ALA A 497 -9.64 1.66 20.68
C ALA A 497 -10.09 3.06 21.11
N ARG A 498 -9.29 3.72 21.94
CA ARG A 498 -9.50 5.13 22.32
C ARG A 498 -8.70 6.02 21.39
N LEU A 499 -9.34 7.07 20.89
CA LEU A 499 -8.76 8.01 19.95
C LEU A 499 -8.72 9.41 20.54
N GLN A 500 -7.66 10.14 20.16
CA GLN A 500 -7.58 11.58 20.27
C GLN A 500 -7.52 12.15 18.85
N GLY A 501 -8.62 12.77 18.40
CA GLY A 501 -8.83 13.08 16.99
C GLY A 501 -8.91 11.79 16.16
N ASP A 502 -8.03 11.65 15.16
CA ASP A 502 -7.91 10.44 14.33
C ASP A 502 -6.72 9.54 14.74
N THR A 503 -6.06 9.82 15.88
CA THR A 503 -4.92 9.03 16.39
C THR A 503 -5.36 8.10 17.51
N VAL A 504 -5.00 6.81 17.43
CA VAL A 504 -5.22 5.85 18.51
C VAL A 504 -4.22 6.11 19.65
N VAL A 505 -4.72 6.24 20.87
CA VAL A 505 -3.92 6.49 22.08
C VAL A 505 -3.83 5.28 23.02
N SER A 506 -4.82 4.40 22.98
CA SER A 506 -4.81 3.10 23.66
C SER A 506 -5.75 2.12 22.98
N MET A 507 -5.47 0.82 23.11
CA MET A 507 -6.25 -0.24 22.48
C MET A 507 -6.27 -1.50 23.36
N ASP A 508 -7.38 -2.24 23.35
CA ASP A 508 -7.42 -3.58 23.90
C ASP A 508 -6.39 -4.48 23.18
N ASN A 509 -5.53 -5.14 23.95
CA ASN A 509 -4.47 -5.99 23.40
C ASN A 509 -4.51 -7.44 23.92
N PHE A 510 -5.45 -7.74 24.82
CA PHE A 510 -5.72 -9.08 25.33
C PHE A 510 -4.51 -9.81 25.94
N GLY A 511 -3.56 -9.04 26.49
CA GLY A 511 -2.31 -9.55 27.06
C GLY A 511 -1.26 -9.96 26.02
N ALA A 512 -1.40 -9.53 24.76
CA ALA A 512 -0.40 -9.75 23.72
C ALA A 512 0.90 -8.99 24.01
N GLU A 513 1.97 -9.43 23.37
CA GLU A 513 3.27 -8.75 23.37
C GLU A 513 3.48 -7.98 22.06
N LEU A 514 4.47 -7.10 22.02
CA LEU A 514 4.83 -6.32 20.84
C LEU A 514 3.63 -5.49 20.31
N THR A 515 2.87 -4.90 21.24
CA THR A 515 1.69 -4.09 20.92
C THR A 515 2.08 -2.71 20.43
N PHE A 516 1.25 -2.12 19.57
CA PHE A 516 1.42 -0.77 19.04
C PHE A 516 1.07 0.30 20.06
N PHE A 517 0.03 0.04 20.86
CA PHE A 517 -0.53 1.01 21.78
C PHE A 517 -0.54 0.45 23.22
N PRO A 518 -0.54 1.33 24.23
CA PRO A 518 -0.83 0.95 25.61
C PRO A 518 -2.21 0.27 25.74
N PRO A 519 -2.38 -0.66 26.70
CA PRO A 519 -3.68 -1.25 26.97
C PRO A 519 -4.67 -0.20 27.48
N ILE A 520 -5.95 -0.41 27.20
CA ILE A 520 -7.02 0.29 27.91
C ILE A 520 -7.08 -0.26 29.34
N ASN A 521 -6.85 0.61 30.33
CA ASN A 521 -7.13 0.30 31.72
C ASN A 521 -8.62 0.55 31.99
N ASP A 522 -9.28 -0.41 32.62
CA ASP A 522 -10.66 -0.29 33.10
C ASP A 522 -10.77 0.62 34.34
#